data_AF-A0AAD6XNB2-F1
#
_entry.id   AF-A0AAD6XNB2-F1
#
_cell.length_a   1.000
_cell.length_b   1.000
_cell.length_c   1.000
_cell.angle_alpha   90.00
_cell.angle_beta   90.00
_cell.angle_gamma   90.00
#
_symmetry.space_group_name_H-M   'P 1'
#
loop_
_entity.id
_entity.type
_entity.pdbx_description
1 polymer ?
#
loop_
_entity_poly.entity_id
_entity_poly.type
_entity_poly.pdbx_seq_one_letter_code
_entity_poly.pdbx_strand_id
1 'polypeptide(L)'
;MMPSAFTWPTPTKETIAQIPIQKPTWGTDPKLVAENANKIKATWLGHACFLVELPSSTVGVRGARILFDPVFSDRCSPSQWAGPKRYTPPPCSLEDVPEIDAIVISHNHYDHMDTTSLTNLLARSPAPHVFAPIGNAAYFRGLGIPAARTHCLDWWDARRVSAAVSATHTVEFDVTFTPGQHFTGRGLLDRFKSLWGGWVVESTGSAPGTRVYFAGDTGYRAVTSSTDDGPETLPVCPAFKEIGARWGAFDLALIPIGAYAPRHFMSPIHCAPRDSVAIFRDINARRALGMHWGAWMLTGEDFLEPPKLLATECAKAGIKEGAFGVCAIGETVTVDVGDNA
;
A
#
# COMPACT_ATOMS: atom_id res chain seq x y z
N MET A 1 6.89 40.63 -6.12
CA MET A 1 6.51 39.90 -4.90
C MET A 1 7.59 38.89 -4.62
N MET A 2 8.24 38.91 -3.46
CA MET A 2 9.12 37.80 -3.08
C MET A 2 8.26 36.55 -2.92
N PRO A 3 8.67 35.38 -3.46
CA PRO A 3 7.95 34.13 -3.19
C PRO A 3 7.93 33.94 -1.66
N SER A 4 6.75 33.69 -1.09
CA SER A 4 6.64 33.36 0.33
C SER A 4 7.58 32.20 0.62
N ALA A 5 8.40 32.32 1.66
CA ALA A 5 9.26 31.22 2.09
C ALA A 5 8.43 29.94 2.20
N PHE A 6 8.87 28.87 1.54
CA PHE A 6 8.24 27.57 1.64
C PHE A 6 8.36 27.10 3.10
N THR A 7 7.26 27.20 3.84
CA THR A 7 7.17 26.73 5.22
C THR A 7 6.70 25.29 5.20
N TRP A 8 7.53 24.39 5.72
CA TRP A 8 7.09 23.02 5.98
C TRP A 8 5.90 23.04 6.94
N PRO A 9 4.80 22.32 6.63
CA PRO A 9 3.74 22.13 7.60
C PRO A 9 4.34 21.55 8.89
N THR A 10 3.95 22.06 10.05
CA THR A 10 4.41 21.52 11.33
C THR A 10 3.21 20.95 12.06
N PRO A 11 3.09 19.62 12.18
CA PRO A 11 1.99 19.00 12.92
C PRO A 11 1.98 19.47 14.38
N THR A 12 0.83 19.97 14.83
CA THR A 12 0.54 20.23 16.24
C THR A 12 -0.22 19.05 16.84
N LYS A 13 -0.33 18.98 18.17
CA LYS A 13 -1.12 17.92 18.83
C LYS A 13 -2.58 17.95 18.39
N GLU A 14 -3.14 19.15 18.21
CA GLU A 14 -4.55 19.37 17.82
C GLU A 14 -4.82 18.93 16.38
N THR A 15 -3.84 19.14 15.49
CA THR A 15 -3.97 18.75 14.08
C THR A 15 -3.71 17.26 13.89
N ILE A 16 -2.78 16.67 14.65
CA ILE A 16 -2.59 15.21 14.69
C ILE A 16 -3.85 14.49 15.21
N ALA A 17 -4.54 15.05 16.21
CA ALA A 17 -5.76 14.47 16.77
C ALA A 17 -6.95 14.40 15.78
N GLN A 18 -6.86 15.09 14.63
CA GLN A 18 -7.85 14.98 13.55
C GLN A 18 -7.66 13.73 12.70
N ILE A 19 -6.53 13.04 12.81
CA ILE A 19 -6.30 11.75 12.16
C ILE A 19 -6.79 10.68 13.13
N PRO A 20 -7.89 9.97 12.81
CA PRO A 20 -8.40 8.93 13.69
C PRO A 20 -7.40 7.77 13.75
N ILE A 21 -7.08 7.34 14.97
CA ILE A 21 -6.22 6.20 15.25
C ILE A 21 -6.94 5.31 16.26
N GLN A 22 -6.97 4.02 16.00
CA GLN A 22 -7.55 3.03 16.89
C GLN A 22 -6.69 1.76 16.94
N LYS A 23 -6.84 0.97 18.00
CA LYS A 23 -6.21 -0.35 18.04
C LYS A 23 -6.91 -1.26 17.01
N PRO A 24 -6.17 -2.02 16.19
CA PRO A 24 -6.79 -2.91 15.23
C PRO A 24 -7.62 -4.01 15.86
N THR A 25 -8.81 -4.24 15.30
CA THR A 25 -9.69 -5.36 15.66
C THR A 25 -9.47 -6.57 14.75
N TRP A 26 -8.67 -6.42 13.68
CA TRP A 26 -8.39 -7.47 12.69
C TRP A 26 -9.63 -8.09 12.02
N GLY A 27 -10.78 -7.42 12.13
CA GLY A 27 -12.07 -7.96 11.66
C GLY A 27 -12.53 -9.20 12.43
N THR A 28 -12.10 -9.36 13.69
CA THR A 28 -12.53 -10.46 14.58
C THR A 28 -13.72 -10.09 15.46
N ASP A 29 -14.31 -8.90 15.31
CA ASP A 29 -15.55 -8.53 15.99
C ASP A 29 -16.63 -9.57 15.67
N PRO A 30 -17.29 -10.21 16.66
CA PRO A 30 -18.35 -11.18 16.42
C PRO A 30 -19.45 -10.71 15.46
N LYS A 31 -19.71 -9.40 15.39
CA LYS A 31 -20.65 -8.80 14.42
C LYS A 31 -20.17 -8.91 12.96
N LEU A 32 -18.86 -8.92 12.74
CA LEU A 32 -18.23 -9.11 11.42
C LEU A 32 -18.01 -10.59 11.10
N VAL A 33 -17.75 -11.42 12.12
CA VAL A 33 -17.37 -12.84 11.97
C VAL A 33 -18.46 -13.69 11.30
N ALA A 34 -19.74 -13.43 11.57
CA ALA A 34 -20.85 -14.20 10.99
C ALA A 34 -21.02 -14.04 9.47
N GLU A 35 -20.43 -12.99 8.86
CA GLU A 35 -20.64 -12.61 7.46
C GLU A 35 -19.35 -12.69 6.61
N ASN A 36 -18.22 -13.14 7.19
CA ASN A 36 -16.90 -13.01 6.57
C ASN A 36 -16.58 -14.03 5.45
N ALA A 37 -17.45 -15.02 5.21
CA ALA A 37 -17.28 -15.90 4.06
C ALA A 37 -17.57 -15.06 2.80
N ASN A 38 -16.52 -14.71 2.05
CA ASN A 38 -16.52 -13.83 0.85
C ASN A 38 -16.22 -12.34 1.06
N LYS A 39 -15.61 -11.94 2.19
CA LYS A 39 -15.13 -10.56 2.36
C LYS A 39 -13.60 -10.49 2.41
N ILE A 40 -13.02 -9.48 1.76
CA ILE A 40 -11.64 -9.05 1.99
C ILE A 40 -11.64 -8.22 3.28
N LYS A 41 -10.65 -8.40 4.15
CA LYS A 41 -10.42 -7.51 5.29
C LYS A 41 -9.14 -6.73 5.06
N ALA A 42 -9.21 -5.41 5.09
CA ALA A 42 -8.06 -4.54 4.94
C ALA A 42 -7.90 -3.69 6.20
N THR A 43 -6.81 -3.92 6.93
CA THR A 43 -6.44 -3.13 8.10
C THR A 43 -5.34 -2.15 7.73
N TRP A 44 -5.61 -0.84 7.81
CA TRP A 44 -4.57 0.17 7.58
C TRP A 44 -3.69 0.32 8.80
N LEU A 45 -2.38 0.13 8.65
CA LEU A 45 -1.40 0.23 9.75
C LEU A 45 -0.61 1.54 9.71
N GLY A 46 -1.03 2.47 8.84
CA GLY A 46 -0.42 3.78 8.62
C GLY A 46 0.49 3.79 7.39
N HIS A 47 0.63 4.96 6.75
CA HIS A 47 1.41 5.12 5.52
C HIS A 47 0.95 4.18 4.39
N ALA A 48 1.86 3.45 3.74
CA ALA A 48 1.55 2.38 2.78
C ALA A 48 1.40 0.99 3.43
N CYS A 49 1.44 0.89 4.76
CA CYS A 49 1.37 -0.39 5.45
C CYS A 49 -0.09 -0.85 5.59
N PHE A 50 -0.42 -1.97 4.94
CA PHE A 50 -1.73 -2.62 5.05
C PHE A 50 -1.57 -4.09 5.34
N LEU A 51 -2.37 -4.60 6.28
CA LEU A 51 -2.63 -6.03 6.40
C LEU A 51 -3.91 -6.36 5.64
N VAL A 52 -3.84 -7.24 4.66
CA VAL A 52 -5.01 -7.71 3.90
C VAL A 52 -5.21 -9.20 4.12
N GLU A 53 -6.41 -9.58 4.56
CA GLU A 53 -6.87 -10.97 4.58
C GLU A 53 -7.80 -11.20 3.38
N LEU A 54 -7.42 -12.12 2.50
CA LEU A 54 -8.29 -12.60 1.42
C LEU A 54 -9.46 -13.41 2.01
N PRO A 55 -10.59 -13.53 1.31
CA PRO A 55 -11.69 -14.38 1.77
C PRO A 55 -11.25 -15.84 1.88
N SER A 56 -11.92 -16.56 2.77
CA SER A 56 -11.81 -18.00 2.90
C SER A 56 -13.11 -18.67 2.46
N SER A 57 -13.01 -19.73 1.67
CA SER A 57 -14.14 -20.57 1.29
C SER A 57 -14.60 -21.49 2.41
N THR A 58 -13.85 -21.60 3.50
CA THR A 58 -14.13 -22.51 4.62
C THR A 58 -14.50 -21.72 5.86
N VAL A 59 -15.72 -21.92 6.35
CA VAL A 59 -16.23 -21.26 7.56
C VAL A 59 -15.33 -21.57 8.76
N GLY A 60 -14.96 -20.52 9.51
CA GLY A 60 -14.09 -20.64 10.67
C GLY A 60 -12.60 -20.77 10.36
N VAL A 61 -12.21 -20.81 9.08
CA VAL A 61 -10.81 -20.80 8.63
C VAL A 61 -10.49 -19.43 8.04
N ARG A 62 -9.36 -18.83 8.43
CA ARG A 62 -8.89 -17.56 7.85
C ARG A 62 -8.41 -17.76 6.41
N GLY A 63 -8.49 -16.71 5.59
CA GLY A 63 -7.81 -16.69 4.30
C GLY A 63 -6.33 -16.34 4.42
N ALA A 64 -5.69 -16.17 3.26
CA ALA A 64 -4.32 -15.71 3.17
C ALA A 64 -4.19 -14.28 3.72
N ARG A 65 -3.16 -14.04 4.52
CA ARG A 65 -2.83 -12.73 5.09
C ARG A 65 -1.55 -12.18 4.48
N ILE A 66 -1.67 -11.05 3.82
CA ILE A 66 -0.59 -10.37 3.11
C ILE A 66 -0.35 -9.02 3.78
N LEU A 67 0.90 -8.77 4.18
CA LEU A 67 1.32 -7.51 4.77
C LEU A 67 2.13 -6.71 3.74
N PHE A 68 1.59 -5.57 3.32
CA PHE A 68 2.21 -4.69 2.33
C PHE A 68 3.06 -3.63 3.04
N ASP A 69 4.27 -3.38 2.52
CA ASP A 69 5.21 -2.32 2.95
C ASP A 69 5.26 -2.07 4.48
N PRO A 70 5.62 -3.09 5.29
CA PRO A 70 5.56 -2.98 6.75
C PRO A 70 6.60 -2.03 7.31
N VAL A 71 6.13 -0.88 7.84
CA VAL A 71 6.99 0.10 8.52
C VAL A 71 6.43 0.51 9.89
N PHE A 72 7.02 -0.06 10.94
CA PHE A 72 6.67 0.23 12.35
C PHE A 72 7.68 1.15 13.04
N SER A 73 8.84 1.40 12.43
CA SER A 73 9.86 2.31 12.99
C SER A 73 9.35 3.75 13.15
N ASP A 74 9.92 4.49 14.10
CA ASP A 74 9.58 5.90 14.35
C ASP A 74 10.08 6.80 13.21
N ARG A 75 11.23 6.46 12.62
CA ARG A 75 11.81 7.17 11.48
C ARG A 75 11.97 6.30 10.25
N CYS A 76 11.60 6.84 9.09
CA CYS A 76 11.89 6.26 7.78
C CYS A 76 13.29 6.74 7.30
N SER A 77 14.33 6.14 7.88
CA SER A 77 15.71 6.58 7.70
C SER A 77 16.69 5.42 7.92
N PRO A 78 17.92 5.48 7.37
CA PRO A 78 19.00 4.56 7.76
C PRO A 78 19.33 4.60 9.26
N SER A 79 18.91 5.64 9.98
CA SER A 79 19.15 5.82 11.41
C SER A 79 17.88 6.25 12.13
N GLN A 80 17.65 5.73 13.34
CA GLN A 80 16.55 6.18 14.19
C GLN A 80 16.85 7.52 14.91
N TRP A 81 18.05 8.08 14.75
CA TRP A 81 18.45 9.35 15.37
C TRP A 81 18.24 10.56 14.44
N ALA A 82 18.16 10.36 13.13
CA ALA A 82 18.03 11.41 12.12
C ALA A 82 17.09 11.00 10.99
N GLY A 83 16.55 11.96 10.23
CA GLY A 83 15.59 11.72 9.14
C GLY A 83 14.13 11.90 9.58
N PRO A 84 13.16 11.74 8.66
CA PRO A 84 11.77 12.08 8.94
C PRO A 84 11.21 11.22 10.08
N LYS A 85 10.59 11.88 11.06
CA LYS A 85 9.94 11.23 12.19
C LYS A 85 8.44 11.23 11.99
N ARG A 86 7.83 10.12 12.37
CA ARG A 86 6.39 9.88 12.37
C ARG A 86 5.66 10.90 13.25
N TYR A 87 4.53 11.42 12.80
CA TYR A 87 3.66 12.30 13.61
C TYR A 87 2.42 11.59 14.19
N THR A 88 2.02 10.43 13.66
CA THR A 88 0.99 9.54 14.24
C THR A 88 1.60 8.22 14.68
N PRO A 89 1.45 7.75 15.93
CA PRO A 89 2.03 6.46 16.34
C PRO A 89 1.49 5.29 15.48
N PRO A 90 2.25 4.18 15.34
CA PRO A 90 1.66 2.96 14.81
C PRO A 90 0.43 2.55 15.66
N PRO A 91 -0.63 1.97 15.05
CA PRO A 91 -1.86 1.65 15.79
C PRO A 91 -1.71 0.46 16.75
N CYS A 92 -0.66 -0.33 16.59
CA CYS A 92 -0.30 -1.45 17.45
C CYS A 92 1.21 -1.68 17.43
N SER A 93 1.71 -2.51 18.33
CA SER A 93 3.08 -2.99 18.24
C SER A 93 3.23 -4.01 17.11
N LEU A 94 4.46 -4.32 16.72
CA LEU A 94 4.69 -5.32 15.67
C LEU A 94 4.23 -6.70 16.15
N GLU A 95 4.43 -7.02 17.44
CA GLU A 95 4.02 -8.28 18.09
C GLU A 95 2.50 -8.49 18.06
N ASP A 96 1.73 -7.41 18.08
CA ASP A 96 0.26 -7.45 17.97
C ASP A 96 -0.22 -7.79 16.55
N VAL A 97 0.62 -7.65 15.52
CA VAL A 97 0.28 -8.05 14.14
C VAL A 97 0.06 -9.57 14.11
N PRO A 98 -1.09 -10.06 13.63
CA PRO A 98 -1.39 -11.48 13.60
C PRO A 98 -0.41 -12.25 12.70
N GLU A 99 -0.52 -13.58 12.70
CA GLU A 99 0.20 -14.42 11.75
C GLU A 99 -0.08 -13.98 10.30
N ILE A 100 0.97 -13.87 9.51
CA ILE A 100 0.94 -13.47 8.09
C ILE A 100 1.61 -14.53 7.24
N ASP A 101 1.15 -14.68 6.00
CA ASP A 101 1.64 -15.70 5.07
C ASP A 101 2.65 -15.11 4.08
N ALA A 102 2.50 -13.83 3.74
CA ALA A 102 3.40 -13.10 2.87
C ALA A 102 3.61 -11.65 3.31
N ILE A 103 4.82 -11.14 3.08
CA ILE A 103 5.18 -9.73 3.09
C ILE A 103 5.42 -9.33 1.63
N VAL A 104 4.90 -8.17 1.24
CA VAL A 104 5.05 -7.64 -0.11
C VAL A 104 5.68 -6.26 -0.03
N ILE A 105 6.78 -6.06 -0.76
CA ILE A 105 7.51 -4.79 -0.82
C ILE A 105 7.36 -4.16 -2.20
N SER A 106 6.84 -2.93 -2.30
CA SER A 106 6.72 -2.21 -3.58
C SER A 106 8.07 -1.76 -4.14
N HIS A 107 8.92 -1.21 -3.28
CA HIS A 107 10.23 -0.68 -3.61
C HIS A 107 11.07 -0.47 -2.33
N ASN A 108 12.34 -0.12 -2.48
CA ASN A 108 13.29 -0.21 -1.37
C ASN A 108 13.50 1.09 -0.57
N HIS A 109 12.69 2.13 -0.71
CA HIS A 109 12.81 3.33 0.14
C HIS A 109 12.53 3.01 1.62
N TYR A 110 13.03 3.84 2.53
CA TYR A 110 13.00 3.57 3.97
C TYR A 110 11.60 3.61 4.60
N ASP A 111 10.66 4.29 3.97
CA ASP A 111 9.25 4.37 4.36
C ASP A 111 8.39 3.22 3.80
N HIS A 112 8.99 2.33 3.00
CA HIS A 112 8.33 1.12 2.47
C HIS A 112 9.04 -0.18 2.84
N MET A 113 10.37 -0.13 3.00
CA MET A 113 11.22 -1.27 3.36
C MET A 113 11.98 -0.96 4.66
N ASP A 114 11.33 -1.21 5.79
CA ASP A 114 11.91 -1.04 7.11
C ASP A 114 12.63 -2.31 7.58
N THR A 115 13.96 -2.20 7.74
CA THR A 115 14.82 -3.30 8.18
C THR A 115 14.39 -3.87 9.52
N THR A 116 13.97 -3.00 10.46
CA THR A 116 13.58 -3.42 11.81
C THR A 116 12.31 -4.26 11.75
N SER A 117 11.29 -3.78 11.05
CA SER A 117 10.03 -4.51 10.85
C SER A 117 10.27 -5.84 10.15
N LEU A 118 11.03 -5.84 9.05
CA LEU A 118 11.33 -7.07 8.29
C LEU A 118 12.07 -8.11 9.12
N THR A 119 13.11 -7.71 9.85
CA THR A 119 13.91 -8.64 10.66
C THR A 119 13.06 -9.33 11.72
N ASN A 120 12.19 -8.57 12.40
CA ASN A 120 11.31 -9.11 13.45
C ASN A 120 10.18 -9.98 12.88
N LEU A 121 9.57 -9.60 11.77
CA LEU A 121 8.51 -10.39 11.12
C LEU A 121 9.05 -11.72 10.56
N LEU A 122 10.25 -11.69 9.96
CA LEU A 122 10.86 -12.86 9.34
C LEU A 122 11.53 -13.80 10.35
N ALA A 123 11.74 -13.36 11.59
CA ALA A 123 12.17 -14.21 12.69
C ALA A 123 11.03 -15.07 13.28
N ARG A 124 9.77 -14.84 12.88
CA ARG A 124 8.61 -15.64 13.32
C ARG A 124 8.66 -17.06 12.75
N SER A 125 7.94 -17.98 13.40
CA SER A 125 7.82 -19.37 12.95
C SER A 125 6.35 -19.75 12.78
N PRO A 126 5.90 -20.12 11.56
CA PRO A 126 6.69 -20.11 10.32
C PRO A 126 7.03 -18.68 9.87
N ALA A 127 8.18 -18.52 9.21
CA ALA A 127 8.53 -17.24 8.59
C ALA A 127 7.66 -17.03 7.34
N PRO A 128 7.06 -15.83 7.15
CA PRO A 128 6.29 -15.53 5.95
C PRO A 128 7.18 -15.56 4.70
N HIS A 129 6.55 -15.73 3.54
CA HIS A 129 7.22 -15.41 2.29
C HIS A 129 7.49 -13.91 2.20
N VAL A 130 8.59 -13.49 1.58
CA VAL A 130 8.86 -12.08 1.28
C VAL A 130 8.98 -11.88 -0.23
N PHE A 131 8.15 -10.99 -0.74
CA PHE A 131 8.11 -10.58 -2.13
C PHE A 131 8.69 -9.18 -2.27
N ALA A 132 9.54 -8.98 -3.26
CA ALA A 132 10.11 -7.67 -3.56
C ALA A 132 10.49 -7.56 -5.04
N PRO A 133 10.83 -6.37 -5.52
CA PRO A 133 11.33 -6.20 -6.87
C PRO A 133 12.73 -6.79 -7.04
N ILE A 134 13.08 -7.18 -8.26
CA ILE A 134 14.44 -7.60 -8.61
C ILE A 134 15.48 -6.54 -8.19
N GLY A 135 16.67 -7.01 -7.79
CA GLY A 135 17.74 -6.19 -7.22
C GLY A 135 17.81 -6.18 -5.69
N ASN A 136 16.79 -6.70 -4.98
CA ASN A 136 16.77 -6.76 -3.51
C ASN A 136 17.28 -8.09 -2.91
N ALA A 137 17.59 -9.10 -3.73
CA ALA A 137 17.99 -10.42 -3.23
C ALA A 137 19.26 -10.39 -2.35
N ALA A 138 20.24 -9.56 -2.70
CA ALA A 138 21.46 -9.40 -1.92
C ALA A 138 21.20 -8.78 -0.54
N TYR A 139 20.24 -7.84 -0.48
CA TYR A 139 19.82 -7.21 0.76
C TYR A 139 19.17 -8.22 1.71
N PHE A 140 18.19 -9.00 1.24
CA PHE A 140 17.54 -10.01 2.06
C PHE A 140 18.48 -11.13 2.51
N ARG A 141 19.41 -11.54 1.65
CA ARG A 141 20.48 -12.47 2.04
C ARG A 141 21.35 -11.90 3.16
N GLY A 142 21.64 -10.59 3.12
CA GLY A 142 22.34 -9.89 4.20
C GLY A 142 21.58 -9.87 5.52
N LEU A 143 20.24 -9.92 5.48
CA LEU A 143 19.39 -10.07 6.66
C LEU A 143 19.23 -11.53 7.13
N GLY A 144 19.89 -12.49 6.46
CA GLY A 144 19.83 -13.91 6.81
C GLY A 144 18.53 -14.61 6.41
N ILE A 145 17.72 -14.01 5.53
CA ILE A 145 16.44 -14.58 5.11
C ILE A 145 16.69 -15.74 4.13
N PRO A 146 16.10 -16.93 4.35
CA PRO A 146 16.30 -18.06 3.46
C PRO A 146 15.84 -17.76 2.03
N ALA A 147 16.63 -18.19 1.04
CA ALA A 147 16.29 -18.05 -0.37
C ALA A 147 14.93 -18.71 -0.71
N ALA A 148 14.58 -19.81 -0.05
CA ALA A 148 13.29 -20.49 -0.22
C ALA A 148 12.07 -19.65 0.21
N ARG A 149 12.28 -18.58 0.99
CA ARG A 149 11.23 -17.63 1.41
C ARG A 149 11.32 -16.29 0.68
N THR A 150 12.36 -16.05 -0.11
CA THR A 150 12.62 -14.76 -0.76
C THR A 150 12.31 -14.82 -2.25
N HIS A 151 11.40 -13.97 -2.71
CA HIS A 151 10.94 -13.91 -4.09
C HIS A 151 11.16 -12.51 -4.65
N CYS A 152 12.26 -12.34 -5.38
CA CYS A 152 12.55 -11.08 -6.09
C CYS A 152 12.09 -11.20 -7.54
N LEU A 153 11.06 -10.44 -7.93
CA LEU A 153 10.38 -10.59 -9.22
C LEU A 153 10.64 -9.40 -10.16
N ASP A 154 10.64 -9.66 -11.47
CA ASP A 154 10.55 -8.61 -12.50
C ASP A 154 9.07 -8.27 -12.77
N TRP A 155 8.79 -7.16 -13.44
CA TRP A 155 7.42 -6.83 -13.82
C TRP A 155 6.80 -7.97 -14.63
N TRP A 156 5.53 -8.24 -14.31
CA TRP A 156 4.72 -9.32 -14.87
C TRP A 156 5.10 -10.73 -14.45
N ASP A 157 6.19 -10.93 -13.70
CA ASP A 157 6.46 -12.20 -13.07
C ASP A 157 5.45 -12.47 -11.95
N ALA A 158 5.01 -13.73 -11.88
CA ALA A 158 4.07 -14.22 -10.89
C ALA A 158 4.64 -15.42 -10.13
N ARG A 159 4.20 -15.58 -8.88
CA ARG A 159 4.49 -16.77 -8.07
C ARG A 159 3.27 -17.18 -7.28
N ARG A 160 2.99 -18.48 -7.33
CA ARG A 160 2.01 -19.12 -6.44
C ARG A 160 2.61 -19.36 -5.07
N VAL A 161 1.84 -19.10 -4.04
CA VAL A 161 2.14 -19.41 -2.64
C VAL A 161 1.09 -20.39 -2.14
N SER A 162 1.55 -21.49 -1.53
CA SER A 162 0.72 -22.39 -0.74
C SER A 162 1.07 -22.15 0.74
N ALA A 163 0.12 -21.60 1.50
CA ALA A 163 0.32 -21.20 2.90
C ALA A 163 -0.53 -22.05 3.83
N ALA A 164 0.10 -22.71 4.80
CA ALA A 164 -0.60 -23.44 5.85
C ALA A 164 -1.18 -22.43 6.86
N VAL A 165 -2.50 -22.26 6.86
CA VAL A 165 -3.20 -21.29 7.73
C VAL A 165 -3.74 -21.92 9.02
N SER A 166 -3.70 -23.25 9.08
CA SER A 166 -3.91 -24.05 10.29
C SER A 166 -3.22 -25.42 10.13
N ALA A 167 -3.22 -26.24 11.17
CA ALA A 167 -2.65 -27.60 11.13
C ALA A 167 -3.29 -28.50 10.05
N THR A 168 -4.49 -28.18 9.59
CA THR A 168 -5.28 -29.01 8.65
C THR A 168 -5.70 -28.30 7.39
N HIS A 169 -5.38 -27.01 7.22
CA HIS A 169 -5.83 -26.22 6.07
C HIS A 169 -4.66 -25.43 5.45
N THR A 170 -4.61 -25.49 4.11
CA THR A 170 -3.69 -24.71 3.28
C THR A 170 -4.52 -23.87 2.32
N VAL A 171 -4.14 -22.61 2.15
CA VAL A 171 -4.72 -21.70 1.15
C VAL A 171 -3.69 -21.42 0.07
N GLU A 172 -4.17 -21.10 -1.13
CA GLU A 172 -3.33 -20.76 -2.26
C GLU A 172 -3.69 -19.39 -2.85
N PHE A 173 -2.67 -18.65 -3.22
CA PHE A 173 -2.80 -17.35 -3.86
C PHE A 173 -1.61 -17.08 -4.79
N ASP A 174 -1.86 -16.31 -5.83
CA ASP A 174 -0.84 -15.79 -6.74
C ASP A 174 -0.44 -14.39 -6.34
N VAL A 175 0.87 -14.12 -6.41
CA VAL A 175 1.46 -12.80 -6.20
C VAL A 175 2.18 -12.42 -7.50
N THR A 176 1.71 -11.36 -8.16
CA THR A 176 2.28 -10.86 -9.42
C THR A 176 2.81 -9.46 -9.25
N PHE A 177 4.03 -9.21 -9.69
CA PHE A 177 4.62 -7.88 -9.66
C PHE A 177 4.20 -7.09 -10.91
N THR A 178 3.89 -5.81 -10.75
CA THR A 178 3.37 -4.94 -11.83
C THR A 178 4.15 -3.64 -11.91
N PRO A 179 4.23 -3.00 -13.09
CA PRO A 179 4.90 -1.72 -13.23
C PRO A 179 4.24 -0.59 -12.46
N GLY A 180 5.07 0.39 -12.13
CA GLY A 180 4.69 1.70 -11.62
C GLY A 180 5.69 2.75 -12.11
N GLN A 181 5.39 4.02 -11.86
CA GLN A 181 6.23 5.15 -12.23
C GLN A 181 6.90 5.73 -10.98
N HIS A 182 8.05 5.17 -10.59
CA HIS A 182 8.79 5.58 -9.39
C HIS A 182 10.30 5.35 -9.57
N PHE A 183 11.06 5.37 -8.46
CA PHE A 183 12.48 5.03 -8.43
C PHE A 183 12.86 4.31 -7.14
N THR A 184 14.14 3.97 -6.98
CA THR A 184 14.68 3.27 -5.81
C THR A 184 16.00 3.89 -5.35
N GLY A 185 16.40 3.58 -4.12
CA GLY A 185 17.70 3.91 -3.54
C GLY A 185 17.67 3.94 -2.01
N ARG A 186 18.67 3.35 -1.35
CA ARG A 186 18.83 3.39 0.11
C ARG A 186 20.13 4.07 0.54
N GLY A 187 21.12 4.10 -0.32
CA GLY A 187 22.42 4.75 -0.10
C GLY A 187 22.68 5.84 -1.13
N LEU A 188 23.91 6.37 -1.10
CA LEU A 188 24.33 7.44 -2.00
C LEU A 188 24.57 6.96 -3.44
N LEU A 189 24.81 5.66 -3.65
CA LEU A 189 25.30 5.09 -4.90
C LEU A 189 24.44 3.95 -5.45
N ASP A 190 23.21 3.77 -4.96
CA ASP A 190 22.32 2.66 -5.33
C ASP A 190 21.00 3.10 -5.95
N ARG A 191 20.89 4.38 -6.34
CA ARG A 191 19.72 4.88 -7.04
C ARG A 191 19.47 4.07 -8.32
N PHE A 192 18.23 3.63 -8.52
CA PHE A 192 17.80 2.79 -9.66
C PHE A 192 18.51 1.41 -9.78
N LYS A 193 19.18 0.91 -8.72
CA LYS A 193 19.82 -0.42 -8.75
C LYS A 193 18.89 -1.58 -8.38
N SER A 194 17.68 -1.28 -7.91
CA SER A 194 16.60 -2.24 -7.78
C SER A 194 15.35 -1.70 -8.46
N LEU A 195 14.41 -2.59 -8.73
CA LEU A 195 13.18 -2.26 -9.42
C LEU A 195 12.12 -1.70 -8.43
N TRP A 196 11.03 -1.14 -8.94
CA TRP A 196 9.88 -0.57 -8.20
C TRP A 196 8.55 -0.92 -8.89
N GLY A 197 7.44 -0.91 -8.17
CA GLY A 197 6.13 -1.12 -8.78
C GLY A 197 5.03 -1.46 -7.79
N GLY A 198 3.92 -1.94 -8.33
CA GLY A 198 2.78 -2.43 -7.56
C GLY A 198 2.68 -3.95 -7.58
N TRP A 199 1.69 -4.50 -6.88
CA TRP A 199 1.45 -5.93 -6.77
C TRP A 199 0.00 -6.28 -6.97
N VAL A 200 -0.24 -7.36 -7.69
CA VAL A 200 -1.55 -8.03 -7.75
C VAL A 200 -1.47 -9.27 -6.88
N VAL A 201 -2.45 -9.43 -5.98
CA VAL A 201 -2.65 -10.65 -5.22
C VAL A 201 -4.01 -11.24 -5.61
N GLU A 202 -4.01 -12.51 -6.03
CA GLU A 202 -5.21 -13.21 -6.48
C GLU A 202 -5.40 -14.53 -5.73
N SER A 203 -6.58 -14.76 -5.14
CA SER A 203 -6.92 -16.06 -4.55
C SER A 203 -7.20 -17.10 -5.63
N THR A 204 -6.72 -18.33 -5.49
CA THR A 204 -6.94 -19.37 -6.52
C THR A 204 -8.17 -20.26 -6.29
N GLY A 205 -8.80 -20.16 -5.10
CA GLY A 205 -9.91 -21.04 -4.68
C GLY A 205 -11.29 -20.72 -5.29
N SER A 206 -11.43 -19.63 -6.04
CA SER A 206 -12.66 -19.23 -6.75
C SER A 206 -12.32 -18.80 -8.18
N ALA A 207 -13.28 -18.92 -9.11
CA ALA A 207 -13.13 -18.48 -10.50
C ALA A 207 -14.27 -17.53 -10.88
N PRO A 208 -13.98 -16.23 -11.17
CA PRO A 208 -12.69 -15.59 -11.03
C PRO A 208 -12.21 -15.53 -9.57
N GLY A 209 -10.89 -15.45 -9.38
CA GLY A 209 -10.29 -15.26 -8.07
C GLY A 209 -10.62 -13.88 -7.50
N THR A 210 -10.59 -13.75 -6.17
CA THR A 210 -10.62 -12.45 -5.50
C THR A 210 -9.32 -11.72 -5.79
N ARG A 211 -9.37 -10.47 -6.23
CA ARG A 211 -8.20 -9.70 -6.68
C ARG A 211 -7.99 -8.44 -5.86
N VAL A 212 -6.80 -8.30 -5.31
CA VAL A 212 -6.33 -7.11 -4.61
C VAL A 212 -5.17 -6.49 -5.38
N TYR A 213 -5.23 -5.18 -5.62
CA TYR A 213 -4.12 -4.41 -6.18
C TYR A 213 -3.48 -3.52 -5.11
N PHE A 214 -2.16 -3.52 -5.04
CA PHE A 214 -1.38 -2.60 -4.22
C PHE A 214 -0.48 -1.78 -5.14
N ALA A 215 -0.72 -0.47 -5.25
CA ALA A 215 -0.03 0.36 -6.22
C ALA A 215 1.44 0.66 -5.86
N GLY A 216 1.83 0.48 -4.60
CA GLY A 216 3.07 1.04 -4.08
C GLY A 216 3.11 2.57 -4.20
N ASP A 217 4.31 3.12 -4.29
CA ASP A 217 4.48 4.52 -4.69
C ASP A 217 4.59 4.63 -6.20
N THR A 218 3.87 5.60 -6.75
CA THR A 218 3.87 5.83 -8.18
C THR A 218 3.40 7.24 -8.51
N GLY A 219 3.95 7.80 -9.58
CA GLY A 219 3.33 8.89 -10.32
C GLY A 219 2.31 8.35 -11.32
N TYR A 220 1.53 9.25 -11.91
CA TYR A 220 0.63 8.95 -13.03
C TYR A 220 0.97 9.79 -14.25
N ARG A 221 1.34 11.05 -14.05
CA ARG A 221 1.68 12.03 -15.08
C ARG A 221 2.70 13.01 -14.54
N ALA A 222 3.52 13.60 -15.41
CA ALA A 222 4.42 14.69 -15.04
C ALA A 222 3.77 16.04 -15.37
N VAL A 223 3.59 16.89 -14.36
CA VAL A 223 3.07 18.25 -14.52
C VAL A 223 4.21 19.26 -14.39
N THR A 224 4.07 20.44 -15.00
CA THR A 224 5.08 21.51 -14.94
C THR A 224 4.73 22.62 -13.94
N SER A 225 3.49 22.67 -13.46
CA SER A 225 3.00 23.64 -12.48
C SER A 225 3.23 23.14 -11.05
N SER A 226 3.43 24.06 -10.10
CA SER A 226 3.47 23.73 -8.67
C SER A 226 2.10 23.28 -8.14
N THR A 227 1.03 23.69 -8.81
CA THR A 227 -0.37 23.34 -8.55
C THR A 227 -0.85 22.30 -9.58
N ASP A 228 -1.91 21.55 -9.25
CA ASP A 228 -2.47 20.52 -10.15
C ASP A 228 -3.52 21.10 -11.14
N ASP A 229 -3.28 22.34 -11.59
CA ASP A 229 -4.11 23.13 -12.50
C ASP A 229 -3.69 22.99 -13.98
N GLY A 230 -2.74 22.09 -14.27
CA GLY A 230 -2.27 21.80 -15.62
C GLY A 230 -3.35 21.21 -16.53
N PRO A 231 -3.11 21.21 -17.86
CA PRO A 231 -4.06 20.72 -18.85
C PRO A 231 -4.42 19.24 -18.62
N GLU A 232 -5.64 18.85 -18.96
CA GLU A 232 -6.12 17.47 -18.79
C GLU A 232 -5.41 16.47 -19.73
N THR A 233 -4.79 16.95 -20.80
CA THR A 233 -4.24 16.15 -21.90
C THR A 233 -2.76 15.79 -21.75
N LEU A 234 -2.22 15.79 -20.53
CA LEU A 234 -0.83 15.41 -20.30
C LEU A 234 -0.63 13.90 -20.57
N PRO A 235 0.55 13.48 -21.06
CA PRO A 235 0.89 12.07 -21.13
C PRO A 235 0.81 11.41 -19.75
N VAL A 236 0.26 10.21 -19.72
CA VAL A 236 0.07 9.42 -18.50
C VAL A 236 0.82 8.10 -18.60
N CYS A 237 1.14 7.50 -17.46
CA CYS A 237 1.76 6.19 -17.39
C CYS A 237 0.80 5.12 -17.97
N PRO A 238 1.18 4.43 -19.07
CA PRO A 238 0.28 3.48 -19.72
C PRO A 238 0.08 2.19 -18.90
N ALA A 239 0.96 1.91 -17.94
CA ALA A 239 0.97 0.68 -17.15
C ALA A 239 -0.37 0.43 -16.45
N PHE A 240 -1.05 1.46 -15.94
CA PHE A 240 -2.31 1.28 -15.21
C PHE A 240 -3.44 0.77 -16.10
N LYS A 241 -3.52 1.24 -17.35
CA LYS A 241 -4.48 0.70 -18.33
C LYS A 241 -4.12 -0.72 -18.73
N GLU A 242 -2.83 -1.03 -18.85
CA GLU A 242 -2.37 -2.39 -19.12
C GLU A 242 -2.71 -3.35 -17.97
N ILE A 243 -2.52 -2.91 -16.72
CA ILE A 243 -2.90 -3.65 -15.51
C ILE A 243 -4.42 -3.89 -15.49
N GLY A 244 -5.22 -2.86 -15.77
CA GLY A 244 -6.68 -2.98 -15.87
C GLY A 244 -7.13 -3.93 -16.98
N ALA A 245 -6.45 -3.94 -18.13
CA ALA A 245 -6.76 -4.87 -19.22
C ALA A 245 -6.40 -6.33 -18.89
N ARG A 246 -5.36 -6.56 -18.10
CA ARG A 246 -4.88 -7.91 -17.73
C ARG A 246 -5.67 -8.53 -16.58
N TRP A 247 -6.03 -7.74 -15.55
CA TRP A 247 -6.67 -8.25 -14.32
C TRP A 247 -8.00 -7.60 -13.97
N GLY A 248 -8.33 -6.43 -14.51
CA GLY A 248 -9.54 -5.70 -14.12
C GLY A 248 -10.80 -6.54 -14.35
N ALA A 249 -11.79 -6.50 -13.46
CA ALA A 249 -11.91 -5.62 -12.30
C ALA A 249 -11.19 -6.14 -11.03
N PHE A 250 -10.62 -5.23 -10.24
CA PHE A 250 -10.12 -5.53 -8.88
C PHE A 250 -11.22 -5.35 -7.85
N ASP A 251 -11.29 -6.24 -6.86
CA ASP A 251 -12.24 -6.12 -5.74
C ASP A 251 -11.81 -5.00 -4.78
N LEU A 252 -10.50 -4.92 -4.49
CA LEU A 252 -9.91 -3.86 -3.67
C LEU A 252 -8.60 -3.37 -4.30
N ALA A 253 -8.43 -2.05 -4.36
CA ALA A 253 -7.15 -1.42 -4.66
C ALA A 253 -6.65 -0.55 -3.49
N LEU A 254 -5.35 -0.58 -3.24
CA LEU A 254 -4.67 0.28 -2.28
C LEU A 254 -3.82 1.27 -3.09
N ILE A 255 -4.18 2.56 -3.06
CA ILE A 255 -3.64 3.58 -3.98
C ILE A 255 -3.08 4.76 -3.17
N PRO A 256 -1.84 5.22 -3.43
CA PRO A 256 -1.27 6.34 -2.70
C PRO A 256 -2.03 7.64 -3.01
N ILE A 257 -2.20 8.48 -2.01
CA ILE A 257 -2.87 9.79 -2.15
C ILE A 257 -2.07 10.95 -1.57
N GLY A 258 -0.95 10.68 -0.89
CA GLY A 258 -0.08 11.69 -0.27
C GLY A 258 1.26 11.81 -0.99
N ALA A 259 2.18 12.57 -0.38
CA ALA A 259 3.54 12.79 -0.85
C ALA A 259 3.66 13.53 -2.19
N TYR A 260 2.74 14.45 -2.49
CA TYR A 260 2.61 14.99 -3.86
C TYR A 260 3.05 16.43 -4.05
N ALA A 261 3.37 17.22 -3.01
CA ALA A 261 3.72 18.63 -3.18
C ALA A 261 5.23 18.93 -3.05
N PRO A 262 5.79 19.84 -3.87
CA PRO A 262 5.14 20.56 -4.96
C PRO A 262 4.99 19.70 -6.22
N ARG A 263 3.91 19.91 -6.97
CA ARG A 263 3.52 19.02 -8.08
C ARG A 263 4.54 18.95 -9.21
N HIS A 264 5.16 20.06 -9.61
CA HIS A 264 6.17 20.07 -10.68
C HIS A 264 7.39 19.19 -10.38
N PHE A 265 7.67 18.93 -9.11
CA PHE A 265 8.79 18.08 -8.69
C PHE A 265 8.33 16.65 -8.37
N MET A 266 7.23 16.50 -7.65
CA MET A 266 6.78 15.18 -7.16
C MET A 266 5.92 14.42 -8.17
N SER A 267 5.19 15.06 -9.08
CA SER A 267 4.26 14.39 -10.01
C SER A 267 4.84 13.26 -10.87
N PRO A 268 6.12 13.30 -11.32
CA PRO A 268 6.69 12.18 -12.06
C PRO A 268 6.80 10.90 -11.22
N ILE A 269 6.73 10.98 -9.89
CA ILE A 269 6.99 9.85 -8.98
C ILE A 269 5.92 9.64 -7.90
N HIS A 270 5.05 10.62 -7.63
CA HIS A 270 3.93 10.50 -6.67
C HIS A 270 2.63 11.07 -7.24
N CYS A 271 1.55 10.32 -7.03
CA CYS A 271 0.18 10.72 -7.36
C CYS A 271 -0.33 11.78 -6.40
N ALA A 272 -0.94 12.82 -6.95
CA ALA A 272 -1.94 13.58 -6.19
C ALA A 272 -3.30 12.85 -6.25
N PRO A 273 -4.26 13.14 -5.37
CA PRO A 273 -5.55 12.44 -5.35
C PRO A 273 -6.30 12.41 -6.70
N ARG A 274 -6.14 13.45 -7.55
CA ARG A 274 -6.68 13.45 -8.92
C ARG A 274 -6.07 12.34 -9.79
N ASP A 275 -4.76 12.14 -9.70
CA ASP A 275 -4.06 11.05 -10.36
C ASP A 275 -4.50 9.69 -9.81
N SER A 276 -4.67 9.59 -8.48
CA SER A 276 -5.13 8.38 -7.82
C SER A 276 -6.52 7.95 -8.31
N VAL A 277 -7.44 8.92 -8.53
CA VAL A 277 -8.77 8.66 -9.11
C VAL A 277 -8.67 8.20 -10.58
N ALA A 278 -7.70 8.71 -11.34
CA ALA A 278 -7.45 8.24 -12.69
C ALA A 278 -6.91 6.79 -12.69
N ILE A 279 -5.97 6.45 -11.80
CA ILE A 279 -5.49 5.08 -11.61
C ILE A 279 -6.64 4.15 -11.24
N PHE A 280 -7.49 4.53 -10.27
CA PHE A 280 -8.66 3.76 -9.86
C PHE A 280 -9.54 3.32 -11.06
N ARG A 281 -9.77 4.24 -12.01
CA ARG A 281 -10.51 3.97 -13.24
C ARG A 281 -9.73 3.10 -14.23
N ASP A 282 -8.46 3.43 -14.47
CA ASP A 282 -7.62 2.74 -15.46
C ASP A 282 -7.40 1.27 -15.10
N ILE A 283 -7.29 0.94 -13.80
CA ILE A 283 -7.20 -0.45 -13.32
C ILE A 283 -8.57 -1.14 -13.19
N ASN A 284 -9.68 -0.42 -13.42
CA ASN A 284 -11.04 -0.89 -13.25
C ASN A 284 -11.31 -1.46 -11.83
N ALA A 285 -10.93 -0.74 -10.78
CA ALA A 285 -11.19 -1.18 -9.41
C ALA A 285 -12.65 -0.92 -8.98
N ARG A 286 -13.21 -1.84 -8.20
CA ARG A 286 -14.54 -1.70 -7.58
C ARG A 286 -14.47 -0.87 -6.31
N ARG A 287 -13.57 -1.23 -5.40
CA ARG A 287 -13.27 -0.48 -4.17
C ARG A 287 -11.81 -0.06 -4.12
N ALA A 288 -11.53 1.07 -3.50
CA ALA A 288 -10.18 1.47 -3.17
C ALA A 288 -10.07 2.20 -1.83
N LEU A 289 -8.92 2.01 -1.19
CA LEU A 289 -8.51 2.71 0.02
C LEU A 289 -7.25 3.55 -0.28
N GLY A 290 -7.32 4.82 0.08
CA GLY A 290 -6.21 5.77 -0.03
C GLY A 290 -5.15 5.52 1.04
N MET A 291 -3.88 5.49 0.63
CA MET A 291 -2.73 5.22 1.49
C MET A 291 -1.61 6.26 1.30
N HIS A 292 -0.44 6.05 1.91
CA HIS A 292 0.75 6.92 1.77
C HIS A 292 0.58 8.34 2.35
N TRP A 293 -0.34 8.50 3.31
CA TRP A 293 -0.55 9.74 4.05
C TRP A 293 -0.67 9.42 5.54
N GLY A 294 -0.77 10.46 6.37
CA GLY A 294 -1.16 10.29 7.76
C GLY A 294 -0.07 9.75 8.70
N ALA A 295 1.18 9.52 8.24
CA ALA A 295 2.27 8.96 9.06
C ALA A 295 3.52 9.85 9.16
N TRP A 296 4.14 10.20 8.02
CA TRP A 296 5.32 11.05 7.93
C TRP A 296 5.07 12.28 7.07
N MET A 297 5.77 13.35 7.43
CA MET A 297 5.89 14.56 6.62
C MET A 297 7.01 14.36 5.60
N LEU A 298 6.68 13.92 4.39
CA LEU A 298 7.67 13.65 3.33
C LEU A 298 7.81 14.81 2.33
N THR A 299 6.78 15.65 2.25
CA THR A 299 6.58 16.66 1.20
C THR A 299 5.80 17.87 1.74
N GLY A 300 5.52 18.83 0.86
CA GLY A 300 5.02 20.16 1.24
C GLY A 300 3.52 20.33 1.48
N GLU A 301 2.70 19.32 1.23
CA GLU A 301 1.24 19.47 1.37
C GLU A 301 0.81 19.50 2.84
N ASP A 302 -0.33 20.12 3.11
CA ASP A 302 -0.97 19.97 4.41
C ASP A 302 -1.34 18.50 4.62
N PHE A 303 -0.91 17.90 5.72
CA PHE A 303 -1.07 16.48 5.97
C PHE A 303 -2.53 16.02 6.18
N LEU A 304 -3.49 16.94 6.35
CA LEU A 304 -4.93 16.68 6.38
C LEU A 304 -5.62 16.94 5.03
N GLU A 305 -4.90 17.45 4.03
CA GLU A 305 -5.42 17.70 2.68
C GLU A 305 -5.74 16.43 1.90
N PRO A 306 -4.90 15.36 1.89
CA PRO A 306 -5.07 14.24 0.96
C PRO A 306 -6.47 13.61 0.98
N PRO A 307 -7.09 13.30 2.14
CA PRO A 307 -8.45 12.73 2.16
C PRO A 307 -9.53 13.69 1.66
N LYS A 308 -9.40 14.99 1.96
CA LYS A 308 -10.37 16.03 1.56
C LYS A 308 -10.31 16.25 0.05
N LEU A 309 -9.10 16.30 -0.48
CA LEU A 309 -8.88 16.44 -1.92
C LEU A 309 -9.31 15.17 -2.66
N LEU A 310 -9.05 13.97 -2.12
CA LEU A 310 -9.56 12.71 -2.67
C LEU A 310 -11.09 12.73 -2.79
N ALA A 311 -11.80 13.06 -1.72
CA ALA A 311 -13.27 13.13 -1.75
C ALA A 311 -13.78 14.12 -2.82
N THR A 312 -13.11 15.26 -2.95
CA THR A 312 -13.42 16.27 -3.98
C THR A 312 -13.21 15.74 -5.40
N GLU A 313 -12.08 15.08 -5.66
CA GLU A 313 -11.76 14.53 -6.99
C GLU A 313 -12.65 13.32 -7.34
N CYS A 314 -12.98 12.46 -6.37
CA CYS A 314 -13.97 11.40 -6.55
C CYS A 314 -15.34 11.96 -6.98
N ALA A 315 -15.82 13.02 -6.29
CA ALA A 315 -17.09 13.65 -6.62
C ALA A 315 -17.09 14.28 -8.03
N LYS A 316 -16.02 15.01 -8.40
CA LYS A 316 -15.84 15.55 -9.76
C LYS A 316 -15.85 14.46 -10.84
N ALA A 317 -15.25 13.32 -10.52
CA ALA A 317 -15.18 12.15 -11.37
C ALA A 317 -16.49 11.32 -11.38
N GLY A 318 -17.50 11.65 -10.58
CA GLY A 318 -18.71 10.83 -10.46
C GLY A 318 -18.43 9.42 -9.94
N ILE A 319 -17.34 9.23 -9.18
CA ILE A 319 -17.08 7.99 -8.46
C ILE A 319 -18.09 7.90 -7.34
N LYS A 320 -18.78 6.75 -7.23
CA LYS A 320 -19.79 6.54 -6.20
C LYS A 320 -19.19 6.73 -4.81
N GLU A 321 -19.95 7.36 -3.92
CA GLU A 321 -19.58 7.48 -2.51
C GLU A 321 -19.23 6.12 -1.92
N GLY A 322 -18.10 6.06 -1.20
CA GLY A 322 -17.56 4.82 -0.62
C GLY A 322 -16.85 3.88 -1.61
N ALA A 323 -16.81 4.16 -2.92
CA ALA A 323 -16.03 3.37 -3.87
C ALA A 323 -14.53 3.65 -3.77
N PHE A 324 -14.13 4.90 -3.52
CA PHE A 324 -12.74 5.23 -3.23
C PHE A 324 -12.68 6.28 -2.12
N GLY A 325 -12.12 5.90 -0.98
CA GLY A 325 -12.04 6.74 0.21
C GLY A 325 -10.83 6.39 1.08
N VAL A 326 -10.89 6.77 2.36
CA VAL A 326 -9.87 6.45 3.37
C VAL A 326 -10.52 5.77 4.57
N CYS A 327 -9.71 5.15 5.42
CA CYS A 327 -10.11 4.64 6.72
C CYS A 327 -9.19 5.21 7.81
N ALA A 328 -9.53 4.99 9.09
CA ALA A 328 -8.69 5.39 10.20
C ALA A 328 -7.45 4.50 10.34
N ILE A 329 -6.38 5.02 10.93
CA ILE A 329 -5.19 4.22 11.23
C ILE A 329 -5.57 3.16 12.27
N GLY A 330 -5.37 1.89 11.93
CA GLY A 330 -5.78 0.71 12.67
C GLY A 330 -7.22 0.26 12.40
N GLU A 331 -7.99 0.96 11.58
CA GLU A 331 -9.30 0.49 11.15
C GLU A 331 -9.20 -0.71 10.21
N THR A 332 -10.13 -1.66 10.39
CA THR A 332 -10.31 -2.79 9.48
C THR A 332 -11.58 -2.58 8.67
N VAL A 333 -11.42 -2.36 7.37
CA VAL A 333 -12.51 -2.27 6.41
C VAL A 333 -12.78 -3.65 5.83
N THR A 334 -14.04 -4.06 5.78
CA THR A 334 -14.47 -5.27 5.07
C THR A 334 -15.03 -4.92 3.70
N VAL A 335 -14.58 -5.60 2.66
CA VAL A 335 -15.02 -5.39 1.27
C VAL A 335 -15.62 -6.68 0.74
N ASP A 336 -16.88 -6.61 0.29
CA ASP A 336 -17.57 -7.71 -0.36
C ASP A 336 -16.95 -7.99 -1.74
N VAL A 337 -16.65 -9.26 -2.01
CA VAL A 337 -16.08 -9.69 -3.30
C VAL A 337 -17.17 -9.74 -4.36
N GLY A 338 -16.87 -9.22 -5.55
CA GLY A 338 -17.84 -9.22 -6.66
C GLY A 338 -18.83 -8.04 -6.66
N ASP A 339 -18.89 -7.26 -5.59
CA ASP A 339 -19.82 -6.13 -5.50
C ASP A 339 -19.43 -5.01 -6.45
N ASN A 340 -20.30 -4.72 -7.41
CA ASN A 340 -20.16 -3.50 -8.21
C ASN A 340 -20.49 -2.32 -7.30
N ALA A 341 -19.48 -1.48 -7.08
CA ALA A 341 -19.61 -0.24 -6.35
C ALA A 341 -20.74 0.61 -6.91
#